data_AF-A0A0T5ZRK9-F1
#
_entry.id   AF-A0A0T5ZRK9-F1
#
_cell.length_a   1.000
_cell.length_b   1.000
_cell.length_c   1.000
_cell.angle_alpha   90.00
_cell.angle_beta   90.00
_cell.angle_gamma   90.00
#
_symmetry.space_group_name_H-M   'P 1'
#
loop_
_entity.id
_entity.type
_entity.pdbx_description
1 polymer ?
#
loop_
_entity_poly.entity_id
_entity_poly.type
_entity_poly.pdbx_seq_one_letter_code
_entity_poly.pdbx_strand_id
1 'polypeptide(L)'
;MKTTNLLKLVYISKRMTIGVYQSVSRLDPTEEKTEIIEEFMREEGKHTMMAVKRLDELGLVTPKKSGEIAERFGETIGRAAGFFGWNGVCFFMQIGEEVERLFLEAASRICKNKNDREILNLIIFDERKHGDWWKRKSYHRRH
;
A
#
# COMPACT_ATOMS: atom_id res chain seq x y z
N MET A 1 16.39 3.87 15.45
CA MET A 1 16.32 3.82 13.96
C MET A 1 16.34 5.26 13.44
N LYS A 2 17.22 5.61 12.48
CA LYS A 2 17.22 6.98 11.91
C LYS A 2 15.93 7.18 11.10
N THR A 3 15.28 8.33 11.21
CA THR A 3 14.02 8.69 10.52
C THR A 3 14.08 8.45 9.01
N THR A 4 15.26 8.62 8.43
CA THR A 4 15.70 8.26 7.08
C THR A 4 15.29 6.85 6.62
N ASN A 5 15.28 5.86 7.52
CA ASN A 5 14.93 4.48 7.20
C ASN A 5 13.41 4.28 7.12
N LEU A 6 12.62 5.12 7.78
CA LEU A 6 11.16 5.01 7.78
C LEU A 6 10.58 5.34 6.41
N LEU A 7 10.96 6.46 5.81
CA LEU A 7 10.46 6.85 4.47
C LEU A 7 10.85 5.85 3.38
N LYS A 8 12.05 5.25 3.50
CA LYS A 8 12.47 4.16 2.62
C LYS A 8 11.59 2.92 2.79
N LEU A 9 11.24 2.58 4.03
CA LEU A 9 10.33 1.47 4.31
C LEU A 9 8.92 1.75 3.80
N VAL A 10 8.39 2.97 3.96
CA VAL A 10 7.11 3.37 3.38
C VAL A 10 7.14 3.17 1.87
N TYR A 11 8.15 3.71 1.18
CA TYR A 11 8.31 3.49 -0.26
C TYR A 11 8.29 2.00 -0.62
N ILE A 12 9.06 1.16 0.08
CA ILE A 12 9.13 -0.29 -0.17
C ILE A 12 7.77 -0.95 0.07
N SER A 13 7.07 -0.60 1.14
CA SER A 13 5.73 -1.12 1.48
C SER A 13 4.72 -0.81 0.37
N LYS A 14 4.68 0.45 -0.09
CA LYS A 14 3.80 0.89 -1.17
C LYS A 14 4.10 0.21 -2.50
N ARG A 15 5.38 -0.01 -2.83
CA ARG A 15 5.75 -0.80 -4.00
C ARG A 15 5.31 -2.26 -3.91
N MET A 16 5.36 -2.86 -2.72
CA MET A 16 4.86 -4.21 -2.49
C MET A 16 3.36 -4.28 -2.75
N THR A 17 2.58 -3.38 -2.18
CA THR A 17 1.13 -3.32 -2.34
C THR A 17 0.73 -3.13 -3.81
N ILE A 18 1.43 -2.25 -4.55
CA ILE A 18 1.25 -2.10 -6.01
C ILE A 18 1.45 -3.44 -6.74
N GLY A 19 2.49 -4.20 -6.39
CA GLY A 19 2.75 -5.51 -6.99
C GLY A 19 1.62 -6.52 -6.76
N VAL A 20 1.01 -6.51 -5.56
CA VAL A 20 -0.18 -7.34 -5.26
C VAL A 20 -1.28 -7.03 -6.27
N TYR A 21 -1.65 -5.76 -6.40
CA TYR A 21 -2.75 -5.32 -7.25
C TYR A 21 -2.48 -5.51 -8.75
N GLN A 22 -1.26 -5.28 -9.21
CA GLN A 22 -0.85 -5.58 -10.58
C GLN A 22 -1.01 -7.06 -10.93
N SER A 23 -0.75 -7.96 -9.97
CA SER A 23 -0.98 -9.39 -10.21
C SER A 23 -2.45 -9.75 -10.17
N VAL A 24 -3.23 -9.13 -9.28
CA VAL A 24 -4.67 -9.38 -9.15
C VAL A 24 -5.43 -8.89 -10.38
N SER A 25 -5.05 -7.77 -10.98
CA SER A 25 -5.69 -7.25 -12.21
C SER A 25 -5.54 -8.18 -13.41
N ARG A 26 -4.52 -9.04 -13.43
CA ARG A 26 -4.30 -10.05 -14.49
C ARG A 26 -5.20 -11.28 -14.34
N LEU A 27 -6.00 -11.38 -13.28
CA LEU A 27 -6.91 -12.52 -13.02
C LEU A 27 -8.28 -12.37 -13.69
N ASP A 28 -8.38 -11.49 -14.69
CA ASP A 28 -9.63 -11.15 -15.40
C ASP A 28 -10.81 -10.78 -14.46
N PRO A 29 -10.65 -9.74 -13.62
CA PRO A 29 -11.70 -9.27 -12.74
C PRO A 29 -12.88 -8.66 -13.52
N THR A 30 -14.08 -8.73 -12.93
CA THR A 30 -15.25 -7.97 -13.40
C THR A 30 -14.95 -6.47 -13.38
N GLU A 31 -15.62 -5.67 -14.21
CA GLU A 31 -15.46 -4.20 -14.27
C GLU A 31 -15.45 -3.53 -12.88
N GLU A 32 -16.42 -3.86 -12.02
CA GLU A 32 -16.51 -3.36 -10.63
C GLU A 32 -15.24 -3.66 -9.80
N LYS A 33 -14.61 -4.82 -10.01
CA LYS A 33 -13.40 -5.22 -9.31
C LYS A 33 -12.17 -4.54 -9.91
N THR A 34 -12.15 -4.33 -11.22
CA THR A 34 -11.12 -3.55 -11.91
C THR A 34 -11.08 -2.13 -11.36
N GLU A 35 -12.24 -1.47 -11.21
CA GLU A 35 -12.33 -0.13 -10.61
C GLU A 35 -11.74 -0.09 -9.19
N ILE A 36 -12.05 -1.09 -8.36
CA ILE A 36 -11.49 -1.20 -7.00
C ILE A 36 -9.96 -1.30 -7.07
N ILE A 37 -9.43 -2.18 -7.92
CA ILE A 37 -7.98 -2.39 -8.07
C ILE A 37 -7.27 -1.12 -8.57
N GLU A 38 -7.84 -0.44 -9.55
CA GLU A 38 -7.27 0.79 -10.11
C GLU A 38 -7.23 1.93 -9.11
N GLU A 39 -8.28 2.11 -8.31
CA GLU A 39 -8.32 3.11 -7.25
C GLU A 39 -7.23 2.83 -6.20
N PHE A 40 -7.06 1.55 -5.81
CA PHE A 40 -5.96 1.15 -4.92
C PHE A 40 -4.59 1.48 -5.51
N MET A 41 -4.33 1.08 -6.75
CA MET A 41 -3.04 1.36 -7.39
C MET A 41 -2.76 2.86 -7.48
N ARG A 42 -3.79 3.68 -7.65
CA ARG A 42 -3.69 5.14 -7.69
C ARG A 42 -3.29 5.73 -6.33
N GLU A 43 -3.98 5.34 -5.25
CA GLU A 43 -3.67 5.82 -3.90
C GLU A 43 -2.28 5.35 -3.44
N GLU A 44 -1.93 4.10 -3.71
CA GLU A 44 -0.60 3.57 -3.39
C GLU A 44 0.51 4.25 -4.21
N GLY A 45 0.21 4.61 -5.47
CA GLY A 45 1.08 5.44 -6.32
C GLY A 45 1.31 6.84 -5.73
N LYS A 46 0.24 7.50 -5.26
CA LYS A 46 0.30 8.80 -4.59
C LYS A 46 1.18 8.72 -3.33
N HIS A 47 0.96 7.73 -2.47
CA HIS A 47 1.77 7.52 -1.26
C HIS A 47 3.24 7.23 -1.57
N THR A 48 3.50 6.45 -2.62
CA THR A 48 4.86 6.21 -3.15
C THR A 48 5.53 7.54 -3.53
N MET A 49 4.83 8.41 -4.26
CA MET A 49 5.37 9.69 -4.70
C MET A 49 5.60 10.68 -3.55
N MET A 50 4.75 10.67 -2.51
CA MET A 50 4.99 11.45 -1.30
C MET A 50 6.31 11.05 -0.61
N ALA A 51 6.57 9.74 -0.51
CA ALA A 51 7.84 9.24 0.05
C ALA A 51 9.04 9.61 -0.84
N VAL A 52 8.92 9.49 -2.17
CA VAL A 52 9.98 9.86 -3.12
C VAL A 52 10.32 11.35 -3.01
N LYS A 53 9.31 12.22 -3.06
CA LYS A 53 9.50 13.67 -2.93
C LYS A 53 10.23 14.02 -1.63
N ARG A 54 9.82 13.39 -0.52
CA ARG A 54 10.44 13.66 0.77
C ARG A 54 11.88 13.15 0.87
N LEU A 55 12.19 12.00 0.27
CA LEU A 55 13.56 11.50 0.20
C LEU A 55 14.45 12.46 -0.62
N ASP A 56 13.93 13.00 -1.72
CA ASP A 56 14.64 13.98 -2.56
C ASP A 56 14.92 15.29 -1.81
N GLU A 57 13.93 15.84 -1.09
CA GLU A 57 14.10 17.02 -0.22
C GLU A 57 15.17 16.83 0.86
N LEU A 58 15.39 15.58 1.29
CA LEU A 58 16.41 15.21 2.28
C LEU A 58 17.77 14.89 1.65
N GLY A 59 17.90 14.95 0.31
CA GLY A 59 19.10 14.54 -0.43
C GLY A 59 19.38 13.04 -0.36
N LEU A 60 18.35 12.22 -0.16
CA LEU A 60 18.45 10.78 0.04
C LEU A 60 18.08 10.01 -1.22
N VAL A 61 18.87 8.98 -1.52
CA VAL A 61 18.58 8.08 -2.64
C VAL A 61 17.31 7.26 -2.36
N THR A 62 16.37 7.32 -3.30
CA THR A 62 15.20 6.45 -3.35
C THR A 62 15.64 5.00 -3.55
N PRO A 63 15.19 4.03 -2.74
CA PRO A 63 15.66 2.65 -2.80
C PRO A 63 14.97 1.85 -3.93
N LYS A 64 15.14 2.29 -5.19
CA LYS A 64 14.45 1.73 -6.37
C LYS A 64 14.58 0.21 -6.48
N LYS A 65 15.80 -0.32 -6.35
CA LYS A 65 16.06 -1.78 -6.39
C LYS A 65 15.27 -2.54 -5.32
N SER A 66 15.21 -2.02 -4.09
CA SER A 66 14.41 -2.63 -3.02
C SER A 66 12.92 -2.52 -3.30
N GLY A 67 12.47 -1.42 -3.92
CA GLY A 67 11.10 -1.25 -4.40
C GLY A 67 10.72 -2.29 -5.46
N GLU A 68 11.59 -2.53 -6.44
CA GLU A 68 11.37 -3.56 -7.48
C GLU A 68 11.31 -4.99 -6.89
N ILE A 69 12.17 -5.28 -5.91
CA ILE A 69 12.13 -6.58 -5.20
C ILE A 69 10.81 -6.71 -4.43
N ALA A 70 10.39 -5.66 -3.74
CA ALA A 70 9.13 -5.64 -3.00
C ALA A 70 7.92 -5.79 -3.92
N GLU A 71 7.91 -5.15 -5.08
CA GLU A 71 6.85 -5.30 -6.08
C GLU A 71 6.75 -6.73 -6.59
N ARG A 72 7.87 -7.38 -6.94
CA ARG A 72 7.88 -8.80 -7.33
C ARG A 72 7.38 -9.73 -6.22
N PHE A 73 7.73 -9.40 -4.98
CA PHE A 73 7.22 -10.14 -3.82
C PHE A 73 5.70 -9.94 -3.66
N GLY A 74 5.22 -8.71 -3.81
CA GLY A 74 3.81 -8.36 -3.86
C GLY A 74 3.06 -9.12 -4.95
N GLU A 75 3.61 -9.19 -6.17
CA GLU A 75 3.01 -9.98 -7.26
C GLU A 75 2.87 -11.46 -6.88
N THR A 76 3.82 -12.01 -6.11
CA THR A 76 3.75 -13.39 -5.63
C THR A 76 2.62 -13.58 -4.63
N ILE A 77 2.42 -12.63 -3.72
CA ILE A 77 1.27 -12.60 -2.80
C ILE A 77 -0.03 -12.50 -3.60
N GLY A 78 -0.10 -11.61 -4.59
CA GLY A 78 -1.29 -11.43 -5.43
C GLY A 78 -1.70 -12.70 -6.18
N ARG A 79 -0.74 -13.43 -6.75
CA ARG A 79 -1.01 -14.75 -7.36
C ARG A 79 -1.52 -15.77 -6.35
N ALA A 80 -0.91 -15.82 -5.16
CA ALA A 80 -1.33 -16.74 -4.10
C ALA A 80 -2.74 -16.43 -3.59
N ALA A 81 -3.07 -15.15 -3.41
CA ALA A 81 -4.41 -14.71 -3.02
C ALA A 81 -5.44 -15.01 -4.11
N GLY A 82 -5.06 -14.79 -5.38
CA GLY A 82 -5.87 -15.08 -6.56
C GLY A 82 -6.28 -16.53 -6.72
N PHE A 83 -5.46 -17.49 -6.24
CA PHE A 83 -5.81 -18.91 -6.22
C PHE A 83 -7.11 -19.20 -5.46
N PHE A 84 -7.43 -18.38 -4.45
CA PHE A 84 -8.66 -18.49 -3.65
C PHE A 84 -9.79 -17.59 -4.19
N GLY A 85 -9.64 -17.04 -5.40
CA GLY A 85 -10.56 -16.10 -6.02
C GLY A 85 -10.63 -14.75 -5.29
N TRP A 86 -11.67 -13.97 -5.61
CA TRP A 86 -11.80 -12.60 -5.08
C TRP A 86 -11.91 -12.53 -3.56
N ASN A 87 -12.57 -13.49 -2.91
CA ASN A 87 -12.64 -13.53 -1.45
C ASN A 87 -11.26 -13.72 -0.82
N GLY A 88 -10.39 -14.53 -1.45
CA GLY A 88 -9.00 -14.65 -1.06
C GLY A 88 -8.26 -13.33 -1.18
N VAL A 89 -8.39 -12.66 -2.32
CA VAL A 89 -7.82 -11.33 -2.55
C VAL A 89 -8.24 -10.34 -1.46
N CYS A 90 -9.54 -10.24 -1.16
CA CYS A 90 -10.05 -9.36 -0.10
C CYS A 90 -9.48 -9.72 1.28
N PHE A 91 -9.38 -11.01 1.60
CA PHE A 91 -8.84 -11.47 2.88
C PHE A 91 -7.36 -11.09 3.06
N PHE A 92 -6.52 -11.37 2.05
CA PHE A 92 -5.10 -11.03 2.09
C PHE A 92 -4.88 -9.50 2.11
N MET A 93 -5.69 -8.74 1.38
CA MET A 93 -5.68 -7.28 1.43
C MET A 93 -6.02 -6.76 2.82
N GLN A 94 -7.06 -7.29 3.47
CA GLN A 94 -7.42 -6.90 4.84
C GLN A 94 -6.27 -7.12 5.82
N ILE A 95 -5.59 -8.28 5.74
CA ILE A 95 -4.41 -8.54 6.58
C ILE A 95 -3.30 -7.53 6.25
N GLY A 96 -3.01 -7.33 4.96
CA GLY A 96 -1.97 -6.41 4.51
C GLY A 96 -2.17 -4.99 5.01
N GLU A 97 -3.40 -4.46 4.87
CA GLU A 97 -3.77 -3.13 5.35
C GLU A 97 -3.62 -3.00 6.86
N GLU A 98 -4.07 -3.98 7.65
CA GLU A 98 -3.94 -3.90 9.11
C GLU A 98 -2.47 -3.95 9.54
N VAL A 99 -1.64 -4.79 8.89
CA VAL A 99 -0.20 -4.86 9.15
C VAL A 99 0.50 -3.56 8.76
N GLU A 100 0.20 -3.01 7.58
CA GLU A 100 0.78 -1.75 7.10
C GLU A 100 0.37 -0.59 8.00
N ARG A 101 -0.90 -0.51 8.40
CA ARG A 101 -1.41 0.50 9.32
C ARG A 101 -0.67 0.47 10.66
N LEU A 102 -0.50 -0.72 11.25
CA LEU A 102 0.26 -0.87 12.50
C LEU A 102 1.70 -0.40 12.34
N PHE A 103 2.33 -0.74 11.22
CA PHE A 103 3.68 -0.28 10.90
C PHE A 103 3.76 1.25 10.77
N LEU A 104 2.84 1.87 10.02
CA LEU A 104 2.80 3.33 9.81
C LEU A 104 2.50 4.09 11.10
N GLU A 105 1.56 3.62 11.90
CA GLU A 105 1.24 4.20 13.22
C GLU A 105 2.44 4.11 14.16
N ALA A 106 3.14 2.97 14.20
CA ALA A 106 4.37 2.81 14.97
C ALA A 106 5.48 3.74 14.46
N ALA A 107 5.66 3.81 13.14
CA ALA A 107 6.62 4.69 12.47
C ALA A 107 6.37 6.16 12.82
N SER A 108 5.12 6.62 12.77
CA SER A 108 4.73 7.99 13.11
C SER A 108 5.06 8.33 14.57
N ARG A 109 4.77 7.42 15.51
CA ARG A 109 5.05 7.61 16.94
C ARG A 109 6.53 7.78 17.25
N ILE A 110 7.41 7.03 16.59
CA ILE A 110 8.87 7.10 16.82
C ILE A 110 9.57 8.16 15.95
N CYS A 111 8.87 8.73 14.97
CA CYS A 111 9.40 9.71 14.04
C CYS A 111 9.64 11.06 14.73
N LYS A 112 10.91 11.43 14.94
CA LYS A 112 11.26 12.71 15.61
C LYS A 112 11.11 13.94 14.73
N ASN A 113 11.24 13.79 13.40
CA ASN A 113 11.10 14.90 12.47
C ASN A 113 9.60 15.22 12.27
N LYS A 114 9.22 16.49 12.46
CA LYS A 114 7.82 16.93 12.37
C LYS A 114 7.24 16.74 10.96
N ASN A 115 7.95 17.16 9.93
CA ASN A 115 7.49 17.07 8.53
C ASN A 115 7.33 15.61 8.10
N ASP A 116 8.28 14.75 8.45
CA ASP A 116 8.19 13.31 8.14
C ASP A 116 6.99 12.67 8.86
N ARG A 117 6.72 13.09 10.11
CA ARG A 117 5.56 12.62 10.89
C ARG A 117 4.24 13.10 10.27
N GLU A 118 4.18 14.33 9.78
CA GLU A 118 3.00 14.85 9.08
C GLU A 118 2.71 14.06 7.81
N ILE A 119 3.73 13.73 7.01
CA ILE A 119 3.59 12.87 5.84
C ILE A 119 3.05 11.49 6.22
N LEU A 120 3.61 10.86 7.26
CA LEU A 120 3.11 9.56 7.74
C LEU A 120 1.65 9.66 8.20
N ASN A 121 1.27 10.71 8.92
CA ASN A 121 -0.11 10.90 9.39
C ASN A 121 -1.09 11.15 8.24
N LEU A 122 -0.67 11.85 7.18
CA LEU A 122 -1.49 12.04 5.98
C LEU A 122 -1.74 10.70 5.28
N ILE A 123 -0.69 9.88 5.10
CA ILE A 123 -0.82 8.54 4.51
C ILE A 123 -1.76 7.66 5.36
N ILE A 124 -1.59 7.63 6.68
CA ILE A 124 -2.47 6.88 7.60
C ILE A 124 -3.93 7.34 7.48
N PHE A 125 -4.16 8.65 7.38
CA PHE A 125 -5.50 9.20 7.24
C PHE A 125 -6.16 8.78 5.92
N ASP A 126 -5.44 8.90 4.81
CA ASP A 126 -5.93 8.51 3.48
C ASP A 126 -6.21 7.00 3.42
N GLU A 127 -5.33 6.17 3.96
CA GLU A 127 -5.51 4.71 4.02
C GLU A 127 -6.73 4.29 4.85
N ARG A 128 -7.01 4.96 5.97
CA ARG A 128 -8.21 4.66 6.77
C ARG A 128 -9.48 4.95 5.98
N LYS A 129 -9.52 6.13 5.34
CA LYS A 129 -10.67 6.54 4.53
C LYS A 129 -10.89 5.60 3.35
N HIS A 130 -9.82 5.21 2.68
CA HIS A 130 -9.86 4.28 1.56
C HIS A 130 -10.25 2.86 2.02
N GLY A 131 -9.67 2.41 3.14
CA GLY A 131 -9.98 1.17 3.85
C GLY A 131 -11.48 0.97 4.11
N ASP A 132 -12.13 1.99 4.66
CA ASP A 132 -13.57 1.96 4.93
C ASP A 132 -14.43 1.98 3.66
N TRP A 133 -13.95 2.60 2.58
CA TRP A 133 -14.64 2.62 1.29
C TRP A 133 -14.66 1.24 0.63
N TRP A 134 -13.50 0.58 0.49
CA TRP A 134 -13.44 -0.68 -0.24
C TRP A 134 -14.05 -1.85 0.55
N LYS A 135 -13.94 -1.86 1.89
CA LYS A 135 -14.61 -2.85 2.75
C LYS A 135 -16.14 -2.82 2.51
N ARG A 136 -16.72 -1.64 2.33
CA ARG A 136 -18.14 -1.51 1.95
C ARG A 136 -18.43 -2.04 0.55
N LYS A 137 -17.55 -1.78 -0.41
CA LYS A 137 -17.70 -2.24 -1.81
C LYS A 137 -17.47 -3.75 -1.99
N SER A 138 -16.57 -4.34 -1.23
CA SER A 138 -16.11 -5.72 -1.45
C SER A 138 -16.95 -6.76 -0.75
N TYR A 139 -17.67 -6.37 0.32
CA TYR A 139 -18.54 -7.25 1.09
C TYR A 139 -20.05 -7.05 0.82
N HIS A 140 -20.45 -6.05 0.02
CA HIS A 140 -21.83 -5.91 -0.42
C HIS A 140 -22.08 -6.55 -1.79
N ARG A 141 -22.66 -7.76 -1.75
CA ARG A 141 -23.76 -8.24 -2.61
C ARG A 141 -24.30 -9.53 -2.01
N ARG A 142 -25.18 -9.39 -1.01
CA ARG A 142 -26.26 -10.34 -0.74
C ARG A 142 -27.46 -9.50 -0.37
N HIS A 143 -28.31 -9.22 -1.35
CA HIS A 143 -29.77 -9.23 -1.28
C HIS A 143 -30.29 -9.02 -2.70
#